data_AF-A0A6C0IAR7-F1
#
_entry.id   AF-A0A6C0IAR7-F1
#
_cell.length_a   1.000
_cell.length_b   1.000
_cell.length_c   1.000
_cell.angle_alpha   90.00
_cell.angle_beta   90.00
_cell.angle_gamma   90.00
#
_symmetry.space_group_name_H-M   'P 1'
#
loop_
_entity.id
_entity.type
_entity.pdbx_description
1 polymer ?
#
loop_
_entity_poly.entity_id
_entity_poly.type
_entity_poly.pdbx_seq_one_letter_code
_entity_poly.pdbx_strand_id
1 'polypeptide(L)'
;MEQTNEPKYTCTENGAIALDTSGSCIIDYFMMYTRTLTKEQNHKYIEECWAINPEKTIAVIFNGRDRLTGKKEKVVSNQAMLWLRDNKPYTYMNNITTYINKYGRWKDLLYICYENETDGMIGNNYELTLFADKLKDDLSELKISEIRESAEATDEATGDKKAKVASVSLCAKWAPSENDRNDKRKQFAKKIATILYGRDDAKKMEKYRKEYLVPLRKKINIVETLMCNNEWDKINYEGVPGVASRRLHIAFNIHDGDRYGDYLSKVRSGDAKINVAGILPHELANYYVNLRSTQEEYSENETIELQWRTIVDNVKSSGILGNSLAMIDLSGSMFSASNGSIPAQVAISLGIITSQCCKGMFKNKFITFSATPELVSLIPDDLYKEYAEKGTEPSLYTCFKSLINVDFGYNTDFEKSCDMIIKYGKDNNINDEDMPRKLFIFTDMQFDEATTDNSENSNVETLYKTIVKKFKSANYTPPKFIFWNLNSSHKQSFPVNCKTEGTAMISGFSEQLLKIFMTYDEFKPDIIVEEILAPYIKEIFVDDSER
;
A
#
# COMPACT_ATOMS: atom_id res chain seq x y z
N MET A 1 -27.87 16.90 -7.85
CA MET A 1 -28.72 15.80 -7.34
C MET A 1 -28.00 14.52 -7.71
N GLU A 2 -27.45 13.79 -6.75
CA GLU A 2 -26.85 12.48 -6.98
C GLU A 2 -27.85 11.58 -7.71
N GLN A 3 -27.49 11.03 -8.87
CA GLN A 3 -28.18 9.87 -9.41
C GLN A 3 -27.79 8.68 -8.52
N THR A 4 -28.53 8.47 -7.45
CA THR A 4 -28.44 7.24 -6.66
C THR A 4 -29.07 6.12 -7.48
N ASN A 5 -28.25 5.26 -8.10
CA ASN A 5 -28.75 3.96 -8.53
C ASN A 5 -29.11 3.19 -7.26
N GLU A 6 -30.38 2.81 -7.11
CA GLU A 6 -30.80 1.98 -5.97
C GLU A 6 -30.02 0.66 -5.99
N PRO A 7 -29.37 0.26 -4.87
CA PRO A 7 -28.63 -1.00 -4.79
C PRO A 7 -29.55 -2.18 -5.11
N LYS A 8 -29.12 -3.05 -6.04
CA LYS A 8 -29.82 -4.29 -6.37
C LYS A 8 -29.07 -5.48 -5.78
N TYR A 9 -29.82 -6.50 -5.41
CA TYR A 9 -29.24 -7.75 -4.95
C TYR A 9 -28.63 -8.53 -6.11
N THR A 10 -27.44 -9.07 -5.90
CA THR A 10 -26.69 -9.96 -6.79
C THR A 10 -26.18 -11.17 -6.00
N CYS A 11 -25.62 -12.16 -6.69
CA CYS A 11 -25.05 -13.37 -6.08
C CYS A 11 -23.53 -13.45 -6.33
N THR A 12 -22.76 -13.90 -5.33
CA THR A 12 -21.32 -14.24 -5.49
C THR A 12 -21.11 -15.40 -6.45
N GLU A 13 -19.85 -15.70 -6.80
CA GLU A 13 -19.47 -16.92 -7.52
C GLU A 13 -19.93 -18.21 -6.84
N ASN A 14 -20.15 -18.17 -5.52
CA ASN A 14 -20.60 -19.28 -4.70
C ASN A 14 -22.07 -19.15 -4.24
N GLY A 15 -22.82 -18.14 -4.72
CA GLY A 15 -24.27 -18.02 -4.52
C GLY A 15 -24.74 -17.18 -3.31
N ALA A 16 -23.85 -16.51 -2.59
CA ALA A 16 -24.21 -15.63 -1.47
C ALA A 16 -24.86 -14.32 -1.94
N ILE A 17 -25.94 -13.90 -1.29
CA ILE A 17 -26.67 -12.66 -1.61
C ILE A 17 -25.84 -11.44 -1.19
N ALA A 18 -25.72 -10.46 -2.08
CA ALA A 18 -25.00 -9.23 -1.78
C ALA A 18 -25.49 -8.04 -2.62
N LEU A 19 -25.06 -6.82 -2.30
CA LEU A 19 -25.38 -5.63 -3.11
C LEU A 19 -24.43 -5.51 -4.32
N ASP A 20 -24.89 -4.84 -5.39
CA ASP A 20 -24.09 -4.51 -6.56
C ASP A 20 -23.32 -3.18 -6.44
N THR A 21 -23.79 -2.23 -5.62
CA THR A 21 -23.15 -0.91 -5.44
C THR A 21 -23.24 -0.42 -3.99
N SER A 22 -22.33 0.47 -3.58
CA SER A 22 -22.44 1.25 -2.34
C SER A 22 -23.49 2.37 -2.42
N GLY A 23 -24.01 2.67 -3.62
CA GLY A 23 -24.90 3.81 -3.88
C GLY A 23 -24.17 5.11 -4.25
N SER A 24 -22.82 5.13 -4.24
CA SER A 24 -21.97 6.26 -4.65
C SER A 24 -20.88 5.79 -5.61
N CYS A 25 -20.90 6.30 -6.84
CA CYS A 25 -19.93 5.91 -7.88
C CYS A 25 -18.48 6.23 -7.47
N ILE A 26 -18.25 7.34 -6.76
CA ILE A 26 -16.90 7.71 -6.27
C ILE A 26 -16.39 6.71 -5.23
N ILE A 27 -17.26 6.24 -4.33
CA ILE A 27 -16.90 5.21 -3.35
C ILE A 27 -16.64 3.89 -4.07
N ASP A 28 -17.50 3.50 -4.99
CA ASP A 28 -17.34 2.26 -5.75
C ASP A 28 -16.02 2.29 -6.51
N TYR A 29 -15.72 3.37 -7.22
CA TYR A 29 -14.46 3.51 -7.93
C TYR A 29 -13.27 3.50 -6.98
N PHE A 30 -13.34 4.23 -5.86
CA PHE A 30 -12.31 4.19 -4.84
C PHE A 30 -12.07 2.76 -4.36
N MET A 31 -13.09 2.02 -3.95
CA MET A 31 -12.96 0.67 -3.40
C MET A 31 -12.46 -0.34 -4.45
N MET A 32 -12.90 -0.20 -5.70
CA MET A 32 -12.51 -1.07 -6.80
C MET A 32 -11.16 -0.72 -7.42
N TYR A 33 -10.53 0.38 -7.00
CA TYR A 33 -9.22 0.85 -7.46
C TYR A 33 -8.08 -0.07 -7.03
N THR A 34 -7.97 -1.23 -7.67
CA THR A 34 -7.04 -2.32 -7.35
C THR A 34 -6.39 -2.87 -8.62
N ARG A 35 -5.26 -3.59 -8.52
CA ARG A 35 -4.52 -4.13 -9.68
C ARG A 35 -5.32 -4.97 -10.67
N THR A 36 -6.43 -5.57 -10.24
CA THR A 36 -7.25 -6.42 -11.10
C THR A 36 -8.26 -5.63 -11.92
N LEU A 37 -8.49 -4.34 -11.61
CA LEU A 37 -9.39 -3.49 -12.37
C LEU A 37 -8.92 -3.39 -13.83
N THR A 38 -9.73 -3.87 -14.76
CA THR A 38 -9.35 -3.86 -16.18
C THR A 38 -9.37 -2.44 -16.73
N LYS A 39 -8.70 -2.22 -17.87
CA LYS A 39 -8.65 -0.90 -18.52
C LYS A 39 -10.07 -0.41 -18.85
N GLU A 40 -10.91 -1.28 -19.38
CA GLU A 40 -12.29 -0.98 -19.80
C GLU A 40 -13.16 -0.60 -18.60
N GLN A 41 -13.05 -1.36 -17.50
CA GLN A 41 -13.78 -1.07 -16.27
C GLN A 41 -13.30 0.24 -15.64
N ASN A 42 -11.98 0.45 -15.60
CA ASN A 42 -11.37 1.67 -15.08
C ASN A 42 -11.88 2.90 -15.85
N HIS A 43 -11.89 2.85 -17.19
CA HIS A 43 -12.39 3.95 -18.02
C HIS A 43 -13.88 4.21 -17.76
N LYS A 44 -14.70 3.17 -17.65
CA LYS A 44 -16.13 3.32 -17.33
C LYS A 44 -16.34 4.01 -15.98
N TYR A 45 -15.64 3.59 -14.94
CA TYR A 45 -15.72 4.25 -13.63
C TYR A 45 -15.28 5.71 -13.69
N ILE A 46 -14.20 6.01 -14.42
CA ILE A 46 -13.71 7.39 -14.56
C ILE A 46 -14.76 8.25 -15.26
N GLU A 47 -15.39 7.76 -16.33
CA GLU A 47 -16.45 8.49 -17.04
C GLU A 47 -17.63 8.83 -16.13
N GLU A 48 -18.12 7.85 -15.37
CA GLU A 48 -19.22 8.03 -14.44
C GLU A 48 -18.85 8.96 -13.27
N CYS A 49 -17.68 8.75 -12.65
CA CYS A 49 -17.16 9.58 -11.57
C CYS A 49 -16.91 11.02 -12.00
N TRP A 50 -16.34 11.21 -13.20
CA TRP A 50 -16.04 12.53 -13.76
C TRP A 50 -17.31 13.36 -13.92
N ALA A 51 -18.38 12.75 -14.46
CA ALA A 51 -19.67 13.42 -14.62
C ALA A 51 -20.30 13.88 -13.29
N ILE A 52 -19.93 13.24 -12.17
CA ILE A 52 -20.41 13.58 -10.83
C ILE A 52 -19.52 14.63 -10.17
N ASN A 53 -18.21 14.39 -10.13
CA ASN A 53 -17.25 15.25 -9.46
C ASN A 53 -15.82 15.04 -10.03
N PRO A 54 -15.38 15.90 -10.96
CA PRO A 54 -14.05 15.83 -11.56
C PRO A 54 -12.91 15.88 -10.52
N GLU A 55 -13.01 16.74 -9.51
CA GLU A 55 -12.00 16.91 -8.48
C GLU A 55 -11.80 15.64 -7.66
N LYS A 56 -12.90 15.03 -7.18
CA LYS A 56 -12.85 13.76 -6.44
C LYS A 56 -12.36 12.63 -7.35
N THR A 57 -12.70 12.64 -8.63
CA THR A 57 -12.21 11.64 -9.60
C THR A 57 -10.69 11.68 -9.72
N ILE A 58 -10.10 12.87 -9.89
CA ILE A 58 -8.63 13.02 -9.93
C ILE A 58 -8.01 12.70 -8.57
N ALA A 59 -8.69 13.03 -7.46
CA ALA A 59 -8.21 12.69 -6.12
C ALA A 59 -8.11 11.17 -5.93
N VAL A 60 -9.09 10.40 -6.44
CA VAL A 60 -9.04 8.93 -6.43
C VAL A 60 -7.85 8.43 -7.25
N ILE A 61 -7.55 9.03 -8.41
CA ILE A 61 -6.39 8.67 -9.24
C ILE A 61 -5.06 8.96 -8.51
N PHE A 62 -4.95 10.14 -7.87
CA PHE A 62 -3.74 10.53 -7.14
C PHE A 62 -3.53 9.65 -5.90
N ASN A 63 -4.58 9.39 -5.13
CA ASN A 63 -4.55 8.46 -4.01
C ASN A 63 -4.24 7.03 -4.47
N GLY A 64 -4.85 6.60 -5.58
CA GLY A 64 -4.58 5.34 -6.24
C GLY A 64 -3.09 5.16 -6.50
N ARG A 65 -2.44 6.21 -7.02
CA ARG A 65 -1.00 6.15 -7.31
C ARG A 65 -0.12 6.29 -6.08
N ASP A 66 -0.47 7.14 -5.11
CA ASP A 66 0.48 7.64 -4.11
C ASP A 66 1.36 6.54 -3.49
N ARG A 67 2.67 6.68 -3.72
CA ARG A 67 3.72 5.75 -3.30
C ARG A 67 4.03 5.80 -1.81
N LEU A 68 3.63 6.87 -1.12
CA LEU A 68 3.92 7.09 0.29
C LEU A 68 2.73 6.64 1.13
N THR A 69 1.56 7.23 0.91
CA THR A 69 0.40 7.03 1.80
C THR A 69 -0.77 6.32 1.11
N GLY A 70 -1.00 6.52 -0.18
CA GLY A 70 -2.13 5.92 -0.90
C GLY A 70 -2.02 4.44 -1.27
N LYS A 71 -2.77 4.02 -2.30
CA LYS A 71 -2.97 2.60 -2.67
C LYS A 71 -1.80 1.98 -3.43
N LYS A 72 -0.84 2.79 -3.90
CA LYS A 72 0.37 2.34 -4.62
C LYS A 72 0.06 1.58 -5.93
N GLU A 73 -1.12 1.80 -6.52
CA GLU A 73 -1.62 1.11 -7.72
C GLU A 73 -1.16 1.77 -9.01
N LYS A 74 0.07 1.41 -9.40
CA LYS A 74 0.76 2.00 -10.54
C LYS A 74 0.02 1.86 -11.88
N VAL A 75 -0.38 0.64 -12.26
CA VAL A 75 -0.88 0.37 -13.63
C VAL A 75 -2.22 1.05 -13.84
N VAL A 76 -3.16 0.83 -12.91
CA VAL A 76 -4.51 1.43 -12.94
C VAL A 76 -4.43 2.96 -12.94
N SER A 77 -3.53 3.54 -12.13
CA SER A 77 -3.35 5.00 -12.10
C SER A 77 -2.78 5.57 -13.39
N ASN A 78 -1.81 4.88 -13.99
CA ASN A 78 -1.26 5.36 -15.26
C ASN A 78 -2.24 5.21 -16.42
N GLN A 79 -3.11 4.19 -16.39
CA GLN A 79 -4.23 4.05 -17.33
C GLN A 79 -5.27 5.17 -17.14
N ALA A 80 -5.59 5.52 -15.90
CA ALA A 80 -6.48 6.64 -15.62
C ALA A 80 -5.90 7.99 -16.10
N MET A 81 -4.58 8.19 -15.93
CA MET A 81 -3.88 9.35 -16.48
C MET A 81 -3.87 9.36 -18.02
N LEU A 82 -3.82 8.20 -18.68
CA LEU A 82 -3.98 8.11 -20.14
C LEU A 82 -5.40 8.51 -20.56
N TRP A 83 -6.43 8.06 -19.83
CA TRP A 83 -7.80 8.50 -20.08
C TRP A 83 -7.95 10.02 -19.96
N LEU A 84 -7.35 10.63 -18.92
CA LEU A 84 -7.32 12.10 -18.78
C LEU A 84 -6.59 12.76 -19.95
N ARG A 85 -5.46 12.21 -20.38
CA ARG A 85 -4.70 12.72 -21.52
C ARG A 85 -5.55 12.79 -22.79
N ASP A 86 -6.34 11.75 -23.04
CA ASP A 86 -7.10 11.61 -24.28
C ASP A 86 -8.45 12.36 -24.24
N ASN A 87 -9.09 12.45 -23.07
CA ASN A 87 -10.44 13.01 -22.92
C ASN A 87 -10.49 14.38 -22.23
N LYS A 88 -9.50 14.70 -21.41
CA LYS A 88 -9.42 15.91 -20.55
C LYS A 88 -8.00 16.52 -20.60
N PRO A 89 -7.49 16.86 -21.81
CA PRO A 89 -6.09 17.23 -22.02
C PRO A 89 -5.60 18.43 -21.21
N TYR A 90 -6.38 19.49 -21.03
CA TYR A 90 -5.97 20.66 -20.25
C TYR A 90 -5.85 20.33 -18.76
N THR A 91 -6.81 19.59 -18.23
CA THR A 91 -6.76 19.03 -16.87
C THR A 91 -5.52 18.14 -16.73
N TYR A 92 -5.27 17.21 -17.65
CA TYR A 92 -4.09 16.34 -17.62
C TYR A 92 -2.78 17.14 -17.56
N MET A 93 -2.62 18.13 -18.44
CA MET A 93 -1.39 18.93 -18.55
C MET A 93 -1.08 19.68 -17.24
N ASN A 94 -2.11 20.20 -16.57
CA ASN A 94 -1.95 20.93 -15.31
C ASN A 94 -1.68 20.00 -14.10
N ASN A 95 -2.04 18.72 -14.19
CA ASN A 95 -1.92 17.77 -13.08
C ASN A 95 -0.71 16.82 -13.19
N ILE A 96 -0.19 16.55 -14.38
CA ILE A 96 0.84 15.52 -14.59
C ILE A 96 2.12 15.75 -13.79
N THR A 97 2.56 17.00 -13.64
CA THR A 97 3.77 17.35 -12.86
C THR A 97 3.57 17.09 -11.38
N THR A 98 2.39 17.43 -10.83
CA THR A 98 2.01 17.11 -9.44
C THR A 98 1.94 15.59 -9.25
N TYR A 99 1.28 14.90 -10.19
CA TYR A 99 1.17 13.44 -10.20
C TYR A 99 2.53 12.76 -10.11
N ILE A 100 3.51 13.11 -10.96
CA ILE A 100 4.82 12.44 -10.98
C ILE A 100 5.74 12.82 -9.82
N ASN A 101 5.66 14.06 -9.31
CA ASN A 101 6.60 14.55 -8.30
C ASN A 101 6.17 14.17 -6.88
N LYS A 102 4.87 14.22 -6.59
CA LYS A 102 4.35 13.94 -5.24
C LYS A 102 3.93 12.48 -5.08
N TYR A 103 3.01 12.02 -5.93
CA TYR A 103 2.35 10.73 -5.74
C TYR A 103 3.06 9.59 -6.49
N GLY A 104 3.56 9.90 -7.69
CA GLY A 104 4.17 8.99 -8.63
C GLY A 104 5.70 9.06 -8.66
N ARG A 105 6.24 8.72 -9.85
CA ARG A 105 7.66 8.84 -10.22
C ARG A 105 7.75 9.15 -11.71
N TRP A 106 8.89 9.67 -12.16
CA TRP A 106 9.19 9.85 -13.58
C TRP A 106 9.04 8.58 -14.45
N LYS A 107 9.19 7.38 -13.87
CA LYS A 107 8.90 6.11 -14.59
C LYS A 107 7.44 5.98 -15.04
N ASP A 108 6.51 6.61 -14.34
CA ASP A 108 5.08 6.59 -14.70
C ASP A 108 4.83 7.37 -15.98
N LEU A 109 5.54 8.48 -16.16
CA LEU A 109 5.51 9.28 -17.37
C LEU A 109 6.00 8.49 -18.60
N LEU A 110 6.98 7.60 -18.43
CA LEU A 110 7.41 6.69 -19.50
C LEU A 110 6.35 5.65 -19.87
N TYR A 111 5.56 5.18 -18.89
CA TYR A 111 4.45 4.28 -19.18
C TYR A 111 3.41 5.02 -20.04
N ILE A 112 3.01 6.21 -19.62
CA ILE A 112 2.05 7.05 -20.37
C ILE A 112 2.57 7.32 -21.79
N CYS A 113 3.84 7.72 -21.92
CA CYS A 113 4.43 7.97 -23.24
C CYS A 113 4.51 6.70 -24.12
N TYR A 114 4.67 5.52 -23.53
CA TYR A 114 4.80 4.26 -24.27
C TYR A 114 3.46 3.74 -24.77
N GLU A 115 2.44 3.81 -23.90
CA GLU A 115 1.07 3.34 -24.15
C GLU A 115 0.20 4.37 -24.86
N ASN A 116 0.64 5.63 -24.96
CA ASN A 116 -0.04 6.60 -25.80
C ASN A 116 0.09 6.21 -27.28
N GLU A 117 -1.04 5.91 -27.90
CA GLU A 117 -1.14 5.49 -29.31
C GLU A 117 -1.73 6.59 -30.20
N THR A 118 -2.22 7.70 -29.62
CA THR A 118 -2.92 8.75 -30.37
C THR A 118 -2.19 10.09 -30.29
N ASP A 119 -2.23 10.81 -31.41
CA ASP A 119 -1.66 12.15 -31.53
C ASP A 119 -2.50 13.19 -30.75
N GLY A 120 -3.78 12.89 -30.48
CA GLY A 120 -4.68 13.63 -29.59
C GLY A 120 -4.67 15.15 -29.78
N MET A 121 -5.11 15.88 -28.74
CA MET A 121 -4.89 17.33 -28.64
C MET A 121 -3.51 17.66 -28.05
N ILE A 122 -2.98 16.76 -27.22
CA ILE A 122 -1.65 16.88 -26.64
C ILE A 122 -0.65 16.33 -27.65
N GLY A 123 0.18 17.23 -28.20
CA GLY A 123 1.17 16.89 -29.23
C GLY A 123 2.07 15.72 -28.84
N ASN A 124 2.47 14.96 -29.85
CA ASN A 124 3.39 13.85 -29.70
C ASN A 124 4.66 14.27 -28.94
N ASN A 125 5.03 13.49 -27.92
CA ASN A 125 6.21 13.69 -27.08
C ASN A 125 6.10 14.81 -26.03
N TYR A 126 4.91 15.32 -25.71
CA TYR A 126 4.72 16.25 -24.58
C TYR A 126 5.41 15.76 -23.30
N GLU A 127 5.21 14.50 -22.95
CA GLU A 127 5.79 13.86 -21.78
C GLU A 127 7.33 13.80 -21.85
N LEU A 128 7.91 13.64 -23.04
CA LEU A 128 9.37 13.68 -23.24
C LEU A 128 9.93 15.10 -23.15
N THR A 129 9.11 16.11 -23.44
CA THR A 129 9.48 17.52 -23.22
C THR A 129 9.60 17.81 -21.74
N LEU A 130 8.68 17.30 -20.91
CA LEU A 130 8.78 17.38 -19.44
C LEU A 130 10.08 16.74 -18.92
N PHE A 131 10.50 15.61 -19.48
CA PHE A 131 11.82 15.02 -19.16
C PHE A 131 12.96 15.96 -19.51
N ALA A 132 12.96 16.50 -20.74
CA ALA A 132 14.02 17.39 -21.21
C ALA A 132 14.14 18.65 -20.35
N ASP A 133 13.01 19.27 -20.01
CA ASP A 133 12.98 20.49 -19.20
C ASP A 133 13.43 20.21 -17.77
N LYS A 134 12.94 19.15 -17.12
CA LYS A 134 13.40 18.84 -15.76
C LYS A 134 14.89 18.47 -15.71
N LEU A 135 15.43 17.82 -16.74
CA LEU A 135 16.88 17.54 -16.82
C LEU A 135 17.70 18.83 -16.93
N LYS A 136 17.22 19.86 -17.62
CA LYS A 136 17.84 21.20 -17.65
C LYS A 136 17.84 21.84 -16.27
N ASP A 137 16.70 21.79 -15.57
CA ASP A 137 16.58 22.32 -14.22
C ASP A 137 17.53 21.61 -13.26
N ASP A 138 17.51 20.27 -13.25
CA ASP A 138 18.36 19.43 -12.39
C ASP A 138 19.85 19.67 -12.65
N LEU A 139 20.25 19.85 -13.92
CA LEU A 139 21.64 20.17 -14.27
C LEU A 139 22.05 21.57 -13.78
N SER A 140 21.12 22.53 -13.86
CA SER A 140 21.35 23.88 -13.35
C SER A 140 21.47 23.88 -11.82
N GLU A 141 20.59 23.15 -11.12
CA GLU A 141 20.66 22.93 -9.67
C GLU A 141 21.98 22.28 -9.26
N LEU A 142 22.43 21.24 -9.99
CA LEU A 142 23.71 20.59 -9.73
C LEU A 142 24.88 21.58 -9.86
N LYS A 143 24.95 22.32 -10.96
CA LYS A 143 26.01 23.31 -11.18
C LYS A 143 26.01 24.41 -10.10
N ILE A 144 24.83 24.90 -9.72
CA ILE A 144 24.70 25.86 -8.61
C ILE A 144 25.22 25.26 -7.30
N SER A 145 24.91 24.00 -7.02
CA SER A 145 25.40 23.31 -5.82
C SER A 145 26.92 23.16 -5.83
N GLU A 146 27.53 22.79 -6.96
CA GLU A 146 28.98 22.66 -7.10
C GLU A 146 29.70 24.01 -6.96
N ILE A 147 29.13 25.10 -7.49
CA ILE A 147 29.66 26.46 -7.33
C ILE A 147 29.60 26.92 -5.86
N ARG A 148 28.50 26.62 -5.15
CA ARG A 148 28.39 26.93 -3.72
C ARG A 148 29.35 26.12 -2.87
N GLU A 149 29.45 24.82 -3.10
CA GLU A 149 30.39 23.93 -2.39
C GLU A 149 31.85 24.39 -2.59
N SER A 150 32.20 24.88 -3.79
CA SER A 150 33.54 25.42 -4.07
C SER A 150 33.79 26.82 -3.50
N ALA A 151 32.76 27.67 -3.38
CA ALA A 151 32.87 28.98 -2.72
C ALA A 151 32.89 28.87 -1.18
N GLU A 152 32.17 27.90 -0.60
CA GLU A 152 32.16 27.64 0.85
C GLU A 152 33.48 27.00 1.32
N ALA A 153 34.18 26.25 0.46
CA ALA A 153 35.54 25.77 0.73
C ALA A 153 36.58 26.90 0.83
N THR A 154 36.22 28.15 0.51
CA THR A 154 37.10 29.33 0.60
C THR A 154 36.78 30.28 1.77
N ASP A 155 35.65 30.15 2.46
CA ASP A 155 35.25 31.03 3.57
C ASP A 155 34.78 30.25 4.82
N GLU A 156 35.72 29.91 5.72
CA GLU A 156 35.43 29.44 7.08
C GLU A 156 35.00 30.61 8.00
N ALA A 157 33.96 31.37 7.66
CA ALA A 157 33.34 32.30 8.61
C ALA A 157 32.00 32.82 8.09
N THR A 158 30.90 32.19 8.48
CA THR A 158 29.74 32.86 9.12
C THR A 158 28.61 31.84 9.34
N GLY A 159 28.13 31.76 10.58
CA GLY A 159 27.15 30.80 11.06
C GLY A 159 25.70 31.16 10.73
N ASP A 160 25.39 31.49 9.48
CA ASP A 160 24.01 31.72 9.06
C ASP A 160 23.29 30.41 8.65
N LYS A 161 22.00 30.32 9.01
CA LYS A 161 21.15 29.13 8.84
C LYS A 161 21.12 28.68 7.38
N LYS A 162 21.81 27.57 7.11
CA LYS A 162 21.90 26.86 5.82
C LYS A 162 20.54 26.81 5.10
N ALA A 163 20.39 27.58 4.03
CA ALA A 163 19.27 27.41 3.11
C ALA A 163 19.37 26.02 2.49
N LYS A 164 18.37 25.18 2.72
CA LYS A 164 18.32 23.79 2.24
C LYS A 164 18.44 23.78 0.71
N VAL A 165 19.61 23.41 0.19
CA VAL A 165 19.85 23.33 -1.26
C VAL A 165 18.86 22.32 -1.85
N ALA A 166 18.13 22.73 -2.89
CA ALA A 166 17.26 21.82 -3.62
C ALA A 166 18.12 20.70 -4.21
N SER A 167 17.85 19.46 -3.81
CA SER A 167 18.56 18.29 -4.31
C SER A 167 18.06 17.94 -5.70
N VAL A 168 18.98 17.63 -6.63
CA VAL A 168 18.71 17.06 -7.96
C VAL A 168 17.57 16.03 -7.89
N SER A 169 16.60 16.14 -8.78
CA SER A 169 15.45 15.23 -8.79
C SER A 169 15.82 13.81 -9.26
N LEU A 170 14.88 12.87 -9.11
CA LEU A 170 15.02 11.51 -9.65
C LEU A 170 14.70 11.41 -11.15
N CYS A 171 14.57 12.51 -11.87
CA CYS A 171 14.28 12.51 -13.31
C CYS A 171 15.34 11.73 -14.10
N ALA A 172 16.62 12.06 -13.92
CA ALA A 172 17.72 11.39 -14.62
C ALA A 172 17.85 9.88 -14.32
N LYS A 173 17.37 9.43 -13.14
CA LYS A 173 17.30 7.99 -12.80
C LYS A 173 16.38 7.24 -13.76
N TRP A 174 15.26 7.85 -14.14
CA TRP A 174 14.25 7.21 -14.99
C TRP A 174 14.32 7.63 -16.45
N ALA A 175 15.04 8.70 -16.78
CA ALA A 175 15.24 9.15 -18.14
C ALA A 175 15.83 8.01 -19.02
N PRO A 176 15.27 7.75 -20.23
CA PRO A 176 15.75 6.71 -21.13
C PRO A 176 17.22 6.88 -21.50
N SER A 177 17.93 5.76 -21.56
CA SER A 177 19.33 5.71 -22.01
C SER A 177 19.40 5.25 -23.46
N GLU A 178 20.46 5.66 -24.15
CA GLU A 178 20.75 5.18 -25.50
C GLU A 178 20.75 3.64 -25.55
N ASN A 179 20.07 3.06 -26.54
CA ASN A 179 19.94 1.61 -26.75
C ASN A 179 19.23 0.83 -25.62
N ASP A 180 18.58 1.50 -24.67
CA ASP A 180 17.71 0.82 -23.70
C ASP A 180 16.42 0.29 -24.35
N ARG A 181 15.58 -0.41 -23.57
CA ARG A 181 14.31 -0.98 -24.08
C ARG A 181 13.40 0.09 -24.68
N ASN A 182 13.31 1.27 -24.08
CA ASN A 182 12.41 2.33 -24.52
C ASN A 182 12.95 3.02 -25.77
N ASP A 183 14.27 3.23 -25.83
CA ASP A 183 14.93 3.83 -26.97
C ASP A 183 14.92 2.91 -28.20
N LYS A 184 15.17 1.61 -28.02
CA LYS A 184 15.08 0.62 -29.11
C LYS A 184 13.68 0.53 -29.72
N ARG A 185 12.63 0.61 -28.89
CA ARG A 185 11.24 0.43 -29.33
C ARG A 185 10.58 1.71 -29.84
N LYS A 186 10.85 2.85 -29.19
CA LYS A 186 10.13 4.12 -29.44
C LYS A 186 11.06 5.33 -29.61
N GLN A 187 12.38 5.12 -29.61
CA GLN A 187 13.42 6.15 -29.78
C GLN A 187 13.34 7.27 -28.73
N PHE A 188 12.93 6.96 -27.49
CA PHE A 188 12.71 7.98 -26.47
C PHE A 188 13.97 8.75 -26.08
N ALA A 189 15.13 8.09 -25.95
CA ALA A 189 16.37 8.81 -25.62
C ALA A 189 16.76 9.75 -26.78
N LYS A 190 16.62 9.28 -28.03
CA LYS A 190 16.86 10.10 -29.22
C LYS A 190 15.90 11.29 -29.34
N LYS A 191 14.63 11.11 -28.99
CA LYS A 191 13.63 12.18 -28.97
C LYS A 191 13.96 13.22 -27.91
N ILE A 192 14.30 12.82 -26.68
CA ILE A 192 14.75 13.74 -25.62
C ILE A 192 16.01 14.50 -26.06
N ALA A 193 17.02 13.79 -26.59
CA ALA A 193 18.23 14.44 -27.10
C ALA A 193 17.94 15.44 -28.23
N THR A 194 16.95 15.14 -29.08
CA THR A 194 16.50 16.06 -30.15
C THR A 194 15.77 17.28 -29.60
N ILE A 195 15.00 17.15 -28.51
CA ILE A 195 14.37 18.28 -27.81
C ILE A 195 15.44 19.17 -27.15
N LEU A 196 16.49 18.58 -26.59
CA LEU A 196 17.56 19.30 -25.91
C LEU A 196 18.52 20.04 -26.85
N TYR A 197 18.91 19.42 -27.96
CA TYR A 197 19.99 19.92 -28.83
C TYR A 197 19.57 20.21 -30.27
N GLY A 198 18.31 19.94 -30.63
CA GLY A 198 17.82 20.04 -32.00
C GLY A 198 18.09 18.78 -32.83
N ARG A 199 17.42 18.72 -33.99
CA ARG A 199 17.48 17.55 -34.89
C ARG A 199 18.85 17.41 -35.56
N ASP A 200 19.48 18.53 -35.89
CA ASP A 200 20.65 18.58 -36.76
C ASP A 200 21.99 18.36 -36.02
N ASP A 201 21.98 18.37 -34.69
CA ASP A 201 23.17 18.07 -33.90
C ASP A 201 23.51 16.56 -33.99
N ALA A 202 24.55 16.23 -34.75
CA ALA A 202 25.03 14.87 -34.93
C ALA A 202 25.54 14.22 -33.64
N LYS A 203 25.93 15.01 -32.63
CA LYS A 203 26.45 14.55 -31.33
C LYS A 203 25.41 14.60 -30.21
N LYS A 204 24.14 14.93 -30.50
CA LYS A 204 23.08 15.07 -29.48
C LYS A 204 22.97 13.90 -28.51
N MET A 205 23.15 12.66 -28.98
CA MET A 205 23.09 11.47 -28.12
C MET A 205 24.27 11.39 -27.15
N GLU A 206 25.47 11.66 -27.67
CA GLU A 206 26.68 11.73 -26.86
C GLU A 206 26.57 12.83 -25.80
N LYS A 207 26.13 14.03 -26.21
CA LYS A 207 25.92 15.17 -25.30
C LYS A 207 24.84 14.89 -24.27
N TYR A 208 23.69 14.33 -24.67
CA TYR A 208 22.64 13.92 -23.73
C TYR A 208 23.18 12.95 -22.66
N ARG A 209 23.96 11.95 -23.07
CA ARG A 209 24.57 11.00 -22.13
C ARG A 209 25.59 11.67 -21.22
N LYS A 210 26.56 12.41 -21.77
CA LYS A 210 27.72 12.94 -21.04
C LYS A 210 27.39 14.20 -20.22
N GLU A 211 26.56 15.10 -20.73
CA GLU A 211 26.26 16.38 -20.09
C GLU A 211 25.09 16.30 -19.10
N TYR A 212 24.13 15.38 -19.32
CA TYR A 212 22.97 15.22 -18.43
C TYR A 212 23.03 13.91 -17.64
N LEU A 213 22.91 12.75 -18.32
CA LEU A 213 22.67 11.49 -17.61
C LEU A 213 23.82 11.10 -16.67
N VAL A 214 25.07 11.19 -17.13
CA VAL A 214 26.26 10.81 -16.33
C VAL A 214 26.40 11.65 -15.05
N PRO A 215 26.49 13.00 -15.10
CA PRO A 215 26.68 13.81 -13.89
C PRO A 215 25.47 13.74 -12.95
N LEU A 216 24.24 13.79 -13.50
CA LEU A 216 23.03 13.73 -12.67
C LEU A 216 22.88 12.36 -11.98
N ARG A 217 23.09 11.25 -12.69
CA ARG A 217 23.04 9.91 -12.05
C ARG A 217 24.17 9.70 -11.04
N LYS A 218 25.34 10.30 -11.27
CA LYS A 218 26.43 10.30 -10.29
C LYS A 218 26.02 11.01 -8.99
N LYS A 219 25.38 12.19 -9.08
CA LYS A 219 24.86 12.89 -7.89
C LYS A 219 23.73 12.12 -7.20
N ILE A 220 22.85 11.44 -7.95
CA ILE A 220 21.76 10.62 -7.39
C ILE A 220 22.31 9.44 -6.55
N ASN A 221 23.50 8.93 -6.89
CA ASN A 221 24.23 7.89 -6.15
C ASN A 221 23.37 6.67 -5.75
N ILE A 222 22.95 5.90 -6.76
CA ILE A 222 22.13 4.70 -6.58
C ILE A 222 22.99 3.55 -6.05
N VAL A 223 22.52 2.80 -5.05
CA VAL A 223 23.28 1.71 -4.41
C VAL A 223 23.78 0.67 -5.42
N GLU A 224 22.97 0.31 -6.42
CA GLU A 224 23.35 -0.64 -7.45
C GLU A 224 24.57 -0.18 -8.28
N THR A 225 24.80 1.14 -8.42
CA THR A 225 26.00 1.66 -9.08
C THR A 225 27.27 1.37 -8.29
N LEU A 226 27.23 1.56 -6.97
CA LEU A 226 28.35 1.24 -6.08
C LEU A 226 28.63 -0.28 -6.07
N MET A 227 27.57 -1.08 -6.05
CA MET A 227 27.70 -2.55 -6.14
C MET A 227 28.36 -2.99 -7.45
N CYS A 228 27.93 -2.43 -8.59
CA CYS A 228 28.53 -2.75 -9.89
C CYS A 228 30.01 -2.34 -10.00
N ASN A 229 30.41 -1.28 -9.29
CA ASN A 229 31.80 -0.83 -9.25
C ASN A 229 32.64 -1.57 -8.19
N ASN A 230 32.06 -2.53 -7.46
CA ASN A 230 32.67 -3.23 -6.33
C ASN A 230 33.10 -2.28 -5.18
N GLU A 231 32.42 -1.15 -5.02
CA GLU A 231 32.67 -0.10 -4.02
C GLU A 231 31.77 -0.29 -2.78
N TRP A 232 31.80 -1.48 -2.18
CA TRP A 232 30.94 -1.85 -1.05
C TRP A 232 31.21 -1.00 0.20
N ASP A 233 32.47 -0.63 0.42
CA ASP A 233 32.95 0.24 1.48
C ASP A 233 32.24 1.61 1.51
N LYS A 234 31.74 2.07 0.35
CA LYS A 234 31.07 3.38 0.20
C LYS A 234 29.56 3.33 0.41
N ILE A 235 28.97 2.14 0.59
CA ILE A 235 27.52 2.00 0.76
C ILE A 235 27.12 2.52 2.15
N ASN A 236 26.22 3.52 2.17
CA ASN A 236 25.54 3.95 3.38
C ASN A 236 24.23 3.16 3.55
N TYR A 237 24.25 2.09 4.35
CA TYR A 237 23.11 1.19 4.54
C TYR A 237 21.85 1.87 5.10
N GLU A 238 22.00 2.82 6.02
CA GLU A 238 20.86 3.59 6.58
C GLU A 238 20.17 4.45 5.50
N GLY A 239 20.91 4.86 4.48
CA GLY A 239 20.36 5.59 3.33
C GLY A 239 19.72 4.70 2.25
N VAL A 240 19.91 3.38 2.32
CA VAL A 240 19.38 2.46 1.28
C VAL A 240 17.86 2.37 1.39
N PRO A 241 17.10 2.60 0.30
CA PRO A 241 15.65 2.46 0.31
C PRO A 241 15.20 1.06 0.74
N GLY A 242 14.11 0.95 1.48
CA GLY A 242 13.69 -0.33 2.08
C GLY A 242 13.50 -1.47 1.10
N VAL A 243 12.83 -1.20 -0.03
CA VAL A 243 12.65 -2.21 -1.09
C VAL A 243 13.99 -2.66 -1.70
N ALA A 244 14.98 -1.76 -1.81
CA ALA A 244 16.30 -2.12 -2.28
C ALA A 244 17.06 -2.93 -1.23
N SER A 245 17.02 -2.51 0.04
CA SER A 245 17.61 -3.25 1.16
C SER A 245 17.07 -4.67 1.23
N ARG A 246 15.75 -4.87 1.17
CA ARG A 246 15.11 -6.19 1.14
C ARG A 246 15.56 -7.05 -0.03
N ARG A 247 15.76 -6.47 -1.22
CA ARG A 247 16.15 -7.24 -2.41
C ARG A 247 17.64 -7.58 -2.46
N LEU A 248 18.48 -6.75 -1.85
CA LEU A 248 19.93 -6.79 -2.01
C LEU A 248 20.66 -7.27 -0.75
N HIS A 249 19.96 -7.49 0.36
CA HIS A 249 20.57 -7.89 1.64
C HIS A 249 21.49 -9.12 1.56
N ILE A 250 21.16 -10.11 0.72
CA ILE A 250 22.03 -11.27 0.50
C ILE A 250 23.37 -10.83 -0.10
N ALA A 251 23.35 -9.93 -1.09
CA ALA A 251 24.57 -9.40 -1.70
C ALA A 251 25.37 -8.54 -0.72
N PHE A 252 24.70 -7.75 0.13
CA PHE A 252 25.37 -6.99 1.20
C PHE A 252 26.09 -7.92 2.16
N ASN A 253 25.43 -9.00 2.60
CA ASN A 253 26.02 -9.96 3.52
C ASN A 253 27.20 -10.72 2.90
N ILE A 254 27.13 -11.08 1.62
CA ILE A 254 28.20 -11.80 0.92
C ILE A 254 29.45 -10.92 0.73
N HIS A 255 29.28 -9.63 0.41
CA HIS A 255 30.39 -8.77 0.00
C HIS A 255 30.91 -7.83 1.08
N ASP A 256 30.12 -7.53 2.11
CA ASP A 256 30.47 -6.59 3.18
C ASP A 256 29.77 -6.97 4.50
N GLY A 257 29.83 -8.26 4.84
CA GLY A 257 29.10 -8.87 5.97
C GLY A 257 29.41 -8.24 7.32
N ASP A 258 30.67 -7.87 7.59
CA ASP A 258 31.05 -7.28 8.88
C ASP A 258 30.39 -5.91 9.10
N ARG A 259 30.54 -4.98 8.14
CA ARG A 259 29.90 -3.64 8.24
C ARG A 259 28.38 -3.72 8.18
N TYR A 260 27.86 -4.65 7.39
CA TYR A 260 26.42 -4.86 7.29
C TYR A 260 25.86 -5.40 8.61
N GLY A 261 26.51 -6.38 9.23
CA GLY A 261 26.16 -6.93 10.54
C GLY A 261 26.24 -5.90 11.67
N ASP A 262 27.28 -5.05 11.66
CA ASP A 262 27.39 -3.91 12.58
C ASP A 262 26.24 -2.93 12.40
N TYR A 263 25.86 -2.63 11.16
CA TYR A 263 24.71 -1.78 10.86
C TYR A 263 23.40 -2.40 11.38
N LEU A 264 23.15 -3.68 11.12
CA LEU A 264 21.94 -4.37 11.63
C LEU A 264 21.90 -4.40 13.16
N SER A 265 23.05 -4.58 13.82
CA SER A 265 23.17 -4.51 15.28
C SER A 265 22.83 -3.12 15.85
N LYS A 266 23.24 -2.05 15.15
CA LYS A 266 22.85 -0.66 15.49
C LYS A 266 21.36 -0.43 15.27
N VAL A 267 20.78 -0.97 14.20
CA VAL A 267 19.33 -0.92 14.00
C VAL A 267 18.61 -1.67 15.12
N ARG A 268 19.11 -2.84 15.53
CA ARG A 268 18.54 -3.66 16.60
C ARG A 268 18.47 -2.91 17.94
N SER A 269 19.53 -2.20 18.30
CA SER A 269 19.64 -1.39 19.53
C SER A 269 18.90 -0.06 19.45
N GLY A 270 18.54 0.41 18.26
CA GLY A 270 17.86 1.69 18.05
C GLY A 270 18.79 2.86 17.69
N ASP A 271 20.09 2.61 17.56
CA ASP A 271 21.12 3.60 17.22
C ASP A 271 21.17 3.95 15.72
N ALA A 272 20.50 3.16 14.87
CA ALA A 272 20.35 3.42 13.43
C ALA A 272 18.93 3.08 12.97
N LYS A 273 18.54 3.61 11.80
CA LYS A 273 17.23 3.31 11.20
C LYS A 273 17.36 2.40 9.99
N ILE A 274 16.34 1.55 9.80
CA ILE A 274 16.16 0.81 8.56
C ILE A 274 14.92 1.34 7.81
N ASN A 275 15.10 1.63 6.54
CA ASN A 275 14.00 2.13 5.73
C ASN A 275 12.99 1.01 5.45
N VAL A 276 11.71 1.28 5.67
CA VAL A 276 10.59 0.38 5.32
C VAL A 276 9.64 0.98 4.28
N ALA A 277 9.93 2.20 3.83
CA ALA A 277 9.10 2.92 2.87
C ALA A 277 8.91 2.12 1.57
N GLY A 278 7.64 1.86 1.23
CA GLY A 278 7.25 1.11 0.04
C GLY A 278 7.31 -0.41 0.18
N ILE A 279 7.64 -0.95 1.36
CA ILE A 279 7.49 -2.38 1.67
C ILE A 279 6.08 -2.62 2.23
N LEU A 280 5.40 -3.66 1.77
CA LEU A 280 4.13 -4.09 2.34
C LEU A 280 4.37 -5.30 3.28
N PRO A 281 3.65 -5.45 4.40
CA PRO A 281 3.86 -6.52 5.38
C PRO A 281 3.81 -7.93 4.78
N HIS A 282 2.86 -8.18 3.88
CA HIS A 282 2.74 -9.47 3.20
C HIS A 282 3.98 -9.80 2.35
N GLU A 283 4.71 -8.79 1.86
CA GLU A 283 5.94 -9.03 1.10
C GLU A 283 7.11 -9.51 1.99
N LEU A 284 7.07 -9.19 3.29
CA LEU A 284 8.00 -9.75 4.29
C LEU A 284 7.54 -11.15 4.71
N ALA A 285 6.24 -11.35 4.95
CA ALA A 285 5.70 -12.68 5.25
C ALA A 285 5.98 -13.68 4.11
N ASN A 286 5.84 -13.24 2.86
CA ASN A 286 6.13 -14.05 1.67
C ASN A 286 7.58 -14.55 1.61
N TYR A 287 8.53 -13.86 2.23
CA TYR A 287 9.91 -14.33 2.31
C TYR A 287 9.96 -15.71 2.99
N TYR A 288 9.32 -15.86 4.14
CA TYR A 288 9.25 -17.13 4.87
C TYR A 288 8.31 -18.16 4.25
N VAL A 289 7.27 -17.73 3.54
CA VAL A 289 6.42 -18.64 2.75
C VAL A 289 7.26 -19.35 1.68
N ASN A 290 8.09 -18.60 0.94
CA ASN A 290 8.91 -19.16 -0.15
C ASN A 290 10.11 -19.97 0.36
N LEU A 291 10.77 -19.56 1.45
CA LEU A 291 11.87 -20.33 2.05
C LEU A 291 11.46 -21.76 2.42
N ARG A 292 10.20 -21.98 2.80
CA ARG A 292 9.68 -23.31 3.08
C ARG A 292 9.57 -24.18 1.81
N SER A 293 9.26 -23.59 0.67
CA SER A 293 9.08 -24.33 -0.59
C SER A 293 10.38 -24.68 -1.29
N THR A 294 11.48 -23.97 -1.00
CA THR A 294 12.79 -24.18 -1.64
C THR A 294 13.72 -25.17 -0.93
N GLN A 295 13.32 -25.72 0.23
CA GLN A 295 14.13 -26.62 1.08
C GLN A 295 15.50 -26.03 1.50
N GLU A 296 15.68 -24.70 1.42
CA GLU A 296 16.84 -24.02 2.01
C GLU A 296 16.79 -24.06 3.54
N GLU A 297 17.90 -23.73 4.20
CA GLU A 297 17.97 -23.66 5.66
C GLU A 297 16.95 -22.64 6.19
N TYR A 298 15.82 -23.17 6.71
CA TYR A 298 14.68 -22.40 7.17
C TYR A 298 15.02 -21.65 8.47
N SER A 299 15.69 -20.52 8.33
CA SER A 299 16.24 -19.70 9.41
C SER A 299 15.72 -18.27 9.38
N GLU A 300 15.86 -17.55 10.49
CA GLU A 300 15.50 -16.14 10.57
C GLU A 300 16.43 -15.29 9.70
N ASN A 301 15.87 -14.33 8.97
CA ASN A 301 16.65 -13.34 8.26
C ASN A 301 16.59 -12.01 8.98
N GLU A 302 17.73 -11.57 9.52
CA GLU A 302 17.79 -10.38 10.35
C GLU A 302 17.30 -9.11 9.64
N THR A 303 17.57 -8.95 8.33
CA THR A 303 17.09 -7.77 7.59
C THR A 303 15.56 -7.76 7.51
N ILE A 304 14.96 -8.91 7.21
CA ILE A 304 13.50 -9.07 7.14
C ILE A 304 12.86 -8.82 8.51
N GLU A 305 13.44 -9.37 9.57
CA GLU A 305 12.94 -9.19 10.95
C GLU A 305 13.03 -7.74 11.42
N LEU A 306 14.13 -7.03 11.14
CA LEU A 306 14.27 -5.62 11.53
C LEU A 306 13.33 -4.71 10.72
N GLN A 307 13.08 -5.02 9.45
CA GLN A 307 12.07 -4.33 8.65
C GLN A 307 10.66 -4.60 9.19
N TRP A 308 10.35 -5.85 9.54
CA TRP A 308 9.06 -6.21 10.15
C TRP A 308 8.84 -5.47 11.46
N ARG A 309 9.81 -5.54 12.37
CA ARG A 309 9.77 -4.84 13.67
C ARG A 309 9.53 -3.35 13.50
N THR A 310 10.23 -2.71 12.57
CA THR A 310 10.04 -1.28 12.28
C THR A 310 8.61 -0.97 11.79
N ILE A 311 8.01 -1.84 10.97
CA ILE A 311 6.60 -1.70 10.55
C ILE A 311 5.66 -1.84 11.76
N VAL A 312 5.85 -2.87 12.60
CA VAL A 312 5.04 -3.10 13.80
C VAL A 312 5.14 -1.92 14.77
N ASP A 313 6.34 -1.41 15.00
CA ASP A 313 6.58 -0.26 15.90
C ASP A 313 5.92 1.01 15.37
N ASN A 314 5.97 1.25 14.06
CA ASN A 314 5.25 2.37 13.43
C ASN A 314 3.73 2.25 13.65
N VAL A 315 3.18 1.04 13.56
CA VAL A 315 1.75 0.78 13.77
C VAL A 315 1.39 0.90 15.25
N LYS A 316 2.23 0.40 16.18
CA LYS A 316 2.03 0.53 17.63
C LYS A 316 2.08 1.96 18.11
N SER A 317 3.07 2.72 17.63
CA SER A 317 3.24 4.14 17.96
C SER A 317 2.03 4.97 17.54
N SER A 318 1.29 4.50 16.55
CA SER A 318 0.05 5.14 16.13
C SER A 318 -1.15 4.82 17.03
N GLY A 319 -1.03 3.87 17.99
CA GLY A 319 -2.06 3.53 19.00
C GLY A 319 -3.30 2.81 18.47
N ILE A 320 -3.35 2.68 17.15
CA ILE A 320 -4.50 2.44 16.31
C ILE A 320 -5.12 1.04 16.51
N LEU A 321 -4.28 0.04 16.80
CA LEU A 321 -4.67 -1.37 16.94
C LEU A 321 -4.81 -1.84 18.41
N GLY A 322 -4.70 -0.93 19.38
CA GLY A 322 -4.56 -1.28 20.80
C GLY A 322 -5.66 -2.18 21.36
N ASN A 323 -6.93 -1.98 20.96
CA ASN A 323 -8.07 -2.78 21.45
C ASN A 323 -8.76 -3.51 20.29
N SER A 324 -7.97 -4.14 19.42
CA SER A 324 -8.45 -4.78 18.20
C SER A 324 -8.17 -6.28 18.20
N LEU A 325 -9.12 -7.06 17.71
CA LEU A 325 -8.96 -8.50 17.49
C LEU A 325 -9.02 -8.80 16.00
N ALA A 326 -8.23 -9.77 15.54
CA ALA A 326 -8.26 -10.24 14.18
C ALA A 326 -9.04 -11.54 14.07
N MET A 327 -9.79 -11.67 12.99
CA MET A 327 -10.31 -12.91 12.44
C MET A 327 -9.62 -13.13 11.09
N ILE A 328 -8.94 -14.27 10.95
CA ILE A 328 -8.06 -14.56 9.81
C ILE A 328 -8.69 -15.65 8.95
N ASP A 329 -8.97 -15.31 7.69
CA ASP A 329 -9.42 -16.24 6.66
C ASP A 329 -8.24 -16.80 5.87
N LEU A 330 -8.13 -18.13 5.87
CA LEU A 330 -7.20 -18.90 5.06
C LEU A 330 -7.92 -20.06 4.37
N SER A 331 -9.17 -19.84 3.97
CA SER A 331 -9.92 -20.75 3.10
C SER A 331 -9.24 -20.94 1.74
N GLY A 332 -9.62 -22.00 1.00
CA GLY A 332 -8.97 -22.35 -0.27
C GLY A 332 -9.02 -21.24 -1.32
N SER A 333 -10.04 -20.38 -1.30
CA SER A 333 -10.22 -19.23 -2.19
C SER A 333 -9.19 -18.12 -1.95
N MET A 334 -8.71 -17.96 -0.70
CA MET A 334 -7.61 -17.06 -0.35
C MET A 334 -6.26 -17.47 -0.97
N PHE A 335 -6.14 -18.73 -1.40
CA PHE A 335 -4.95 -19.28 -2.08
C PHE A 335 -5.09 -19.37 -3.60
N SER A 336 -6.32 -19.26 -4.14
CA SER A 336 -6.64 -19.45 -5.56
C SER A 336 -7.12 -18.18 -6.26
N ALA A 337 -6.95 -17.01 -5.63
CA ALA A 337 -7.28 -15.72 -6.22
C ALA A 337 -6.55 -15.46 -7.54
N SER A 338 -7.02 -14.48 -8.32
CA SER A 338 -6.43 -14.08 -9.61
C SER A 338 -4.93 -13.73 -9.54
N ASN A 339 -4.44 -13.38 -8.34
CA ASN A 339 -3.06 -13.07 -8.03
C ASN A 339 -2.35 -14.16 -7.19
N GLY A 340 -2.90 -15.38 -7.14
CA GLY A 340 -2.38 -16.53 -6.40
C GLY A 340 -2.69 -16.44 -4.90
N SER A 341 -1.69 -16.73 -4.06
CA SER A 341 -1.83 -16.77 -2.60
C SER A 341 -1.61 -15.43 -1.90
N ILE A 342 -1.58 -14.32 -2.65
CA ILE A 342 -1.36 -12.98 -2.07
C ILE A 342 -2.44 -12.62 -1.02
N PRO A 343 -3.75 -12.89 -1.22
CA PRO A 343 -4.76 -12.59 -0.20
C PRO A 343 -4.50 -13.30 1.12
N ALA A 344 -4.19 -14.59 1.09
CA ALA A 344 -3.76 -15.35 2.26
C ALA A 344 -2.52 -14.74 2.95
N GLN A 345 -1.50 -14.34 2.17
CA GLN A 345 -0.30 -13.67 2.71
C GLN A 345 -0.63 -12.35 3.41
N VAL A 346 -1.57 -11.57 2.84
CA VAL A 346 -2.04 -10.32 3.45
C VAL A 346 -2.80 -10.60 4.74
N ALA A 347 -3.74 -11.55 4.74
CA ALA A 347 -4.51 -11.95 5.91
C ALA A 347 -3.60 -12.38 7.07
N ILE A 348 -2.61 -13.25 6.78
CA ILE A 348 -1.60 -13.67 7.74
C ILE A 348 -0.85 -12.47 8.30
N SER A 349 -0.27 -11.63 7.43
CA SER A 349 0.57 -10.51 7.88
C SER A 349 -0.21 -9.51 8.75
N LEU A 350 -1.45 -9.20 8.38
CA LEU A 350 -2.30 -8.28 9.13
C LEU A 350 -2.83 -8.90 10.44
N GLY A 351 -3.14 -10.19 10.43
CA GLY A 351 -3.49 -10.94 11.63
C GLY A 351 -2.38 -10.95 12.67
N ILE A 352 -1.13 -11.17 12.23
CA ILE A 352 0.06 -11.08 13.11
C ILE A 352 0.20 -9.67 13.69
N ILE A 353 0.18 -8.63 12.84
CA ILE A 353 0.31 -7.24 13.29
C ILE A 353 -0.79 -6.89 14.29
N THR A 354 -2.04 -7.26 14.01
CA THR A 354 -3.18 -7.02 14.90
C THR A 354 -2.99 -7.68 16.25
N SER A 355 -2.59 -8.96 16.26
CA SER A 355 -2.33 -9.73 17.48
C SER A 355 -1.18 -9.16 18.31
N GLN A 356 -0.12 -8.66 17.66
CA GLN A 356 1.03 -8.04 18.33
C GLN A 356 0.74 -6.62 18.85
N CYS A 357 -0.16 -5.89 18.19
CA CYS A 357 -0.52 -4.53 18.57
C CYS A 357 -1.68 -4.45 19.57
N CYS A 358 -2.48 -5.51 19.67
CA CYS A 358 -3.53 -5.64 20.67
C CYS A 358 -2.96 -5.58 22.09
N LYS A 359 -3.79 -5.18 23.05
CA LYS A 359 -3.47 -5.00 24.47
C LYS A 359 -4.30 -5.95 25.33
N GLY A 360 -3.89 -6.07 26.59
CA GLY A 360 -4.61 -6.87 27.58
C GLY A 360 -4.61 -8.36 27.24
N MET A 361 -5.66 -9.05 27.68
CA MET A 361 -5.79 -10.51 27.59
C MET A 361 -5.97 -11.03 26.16
N PHE A 362 -6.38 -10.17 25.22
CA PHE A 362 -6.51 -10.51 23.81
C PHE A 362 -5.21 -10.29 23.02
N LYS A 363 -4.16 -9.75 23.65
CA LYS A 363 -2.83 -9.69 23.04
C LYS A 363 -2.33 -11.10 22.73
N ASN A 364 -1.60 -11.26 21.62
CA ASN A 364 -1.13 -12.55 21.14
C ASN A 364 -2.29 -13.51 20.78
N LYS A 365 -3.48 -13.02 20.41
CA LYS A 365 -4.61 -13.88 20.02
C LYS A 365 -5.31 -13.41 18.74
N PHE A 366 -5.89 -14.36 18.02
CA PHE A 366 -6.74 -14.14 16.84
C PHE A 366 -7.83 -15.22 16.77
N ILE A 367 -8.83 -15.01 15.92
CA ILE A 367 -9.92 -15.96 15.68
C ILE A 367 -9.75 -16.62 14.30
N THR A 368 -9.98 -17.93 14.21
CA THR A 368 -10.02 -18.65 12.93
C THR A 368 -11.33 -18.41 12.18
N PHE A 369 -11.26 -18.26 10.86
CA PHE A 369 -12.42 -18.14 9.98
C PHE A 369 -13.01 -19.54 9.68
N SER A 370 -13.67 -20.14 10.69
CA SER A 370 -14.23 -21.50 10.66
C SER A 370 -15.70 -21.52 11.12
N ALA A 371 -16.52 -22.49 10.67
CA ALA A 371 -17.85 -22.78 11.25
C ALA A 371 -17.78 -23.23 12.72
N THR A 372 -16.61 -23.69 13.15
CA THR A 372 -16.24 -23.92 14.55
C THR A 372 -15.07 -23.00 14.88
N PRO A 373 -15.31 -21.69 15.09
CA PRO A 373 -14.25 -20.72 15.28
C PRO A 373 -13.52 -20.96 16.60
N GLU A 374 -12.21 -20.77 16.59
CA GLU A 374 -11.34 -20.90 17.77
C GLU A 374 -10.59 -19.61 18.03
N LEU A 375 -10.46 -19.24 19.31
CA LEU A 375 -9.63 -18.14 19.77
C LEU A 375 -8.23 -18.69 20.03
N VAL A 376 -7.37 -18.54 19.04
CA VAL A 376 -6.03 -19.15 19.00
C VAL A 376 -4.99 -18.15 19.46
N SER A 377 -4.01 -18.62 20.22
CA SER A 377 -2.82 -17.82 20.53
C SER A 377 -1.87 -17.78 19.33
N LEU A 378 -1.46 -16.57 18.92
CA LEU A 378 -0.56 -16.36 17.78
C LEU A 378 0.74 -17.17 17.93
N ILE A 379 1.37 -17.10 19.11
CA ILE A 379 2.38 -18.05 19.55
C ILE A 379 1.95 -18.68 20.88
N PRO A 380 2.45 -19.87 21.27
CA PRO A 380 2.08 -20.49 22.55
C PRO A 380 2.22 -19.53 23.73
N ASP A 381 1.23 -19.49 24.63
CA ASP A 381 1.17 -18.49 25.72
C ASP A 381 2.41 -18.54 26.64
N ASP A 382 2.98 -19.73 26.88
CA ASP A 382 4.21 -19.86 27.66
C ASP A 382 5.43 -19.29 26.95
N LEU A 383 5.54 -19.46 25.63
CA LEU A 383 6.59 -18.83 24.83
C LEU A 383 6.40 -17.30 24.80
N TYR A 384 5.15 -16.84 24.70
CA TYR A 384 4.84 -15.40 24.71
C TYR A 384 5.22 -14.73 26.03
N LYS A 385 5.09 -15.41 27.17
CA LYS A 385 5.54 -14.89 28.48
C LYS A 385 7.02 -14.50 28.45
N GLU A 386 7.87 -15.32 27.83
CA GLU A 386 9.31 -15.01 27.71
C GLU A 386 9.57 -13.72 26.92
N TYR A 387 8.81 -13.48 25.85
CA TYR A 387 8.91 -12.25 25.07
C TYR A 387 8.42 -11.04 25.87
N ALA A 388 7.31 -11.19 26.58
CA ALA A 388 6.72 -10.16 27.43
C ALA A 388 7.66 -9.74 28.57
N GLU A 389 8.31 -10.70 29.23
CA GLU A 389 9.31 -10.45 30.29
C GLU A 389 10.52 -9.68 29.78
N LYS A 390 10.95 -9.94 28.53
CA LYS A 390 12.04 -9.22 27.85
C LYS A 390 11.62 -7.84 27.32
N GLY A 391 10.32 -7.52 27.34
CA GLY A 391 9.80 -6.29 26.73
C GLY A 391 9.95 -6.28 25.20
N THR A 392 9.95 -7.46 24.58
CA THR A 392 10.16 -7.64 23.13
C THR A 392 8.95 -8.29 22.49
N GLU A 393 8.83 -8.17 21.17
CA GLU A 393 7.80 -8.85 20.40
C GLU A 393 8.37 -10.09 19.69
N PRO A 394 7.57 -11.14 19.47
CA PRO A 394 8.02 -12.29 18.73
C PRO A 394 8.37 -11.92 17.28
N SER A 395 9.40 -12.59 16.75
CA SER A 395 9.82 -12.44 15.35
C SER A 395 8.69 -12.83 14.39
N LEU A 396 8.70 -12.26 13.19
CA LEU A 396 7.78 -12.65 12.12
C LEU A 396 7.91 -14.15 11.84
N TYR A 397 9.14 -14.65 11.79
CA TYR A 397 9.44 -16.08 11.67
C TYR A 397 8.76 -16.93 12.75
N THR A 398 8.89 -16.56 14.03
CA THR A 398 8.26 -17.30 15.14
C THR A 398 6.74 -17.31 15.01
N CYS A 399 6.14 -16.15 14.69
CA CYS A 399 4.71 -16.03 14.49
C CYS A 399 4.23 -16.91 13.32
N PHE A 400 4.94 -16.85 12.19
CA PHE A 400 4.60 -17.62 11.00
C PHE A 400 4.71 -19.13 11.22
N LYS A 401 5.74 -19.59 11.95
CA LYS A 401 5.88 -21.00 12.33
C LYS A 401 4.69 -21.53 13.12
N SER A 402 4.16 -20.71 14.04
CA SER A 402 3.00 -21.09 14.85
C SER A 402 1.73 -21.21 14.00
N LEU A 403 1.51 -20.26 13.09
CA LEU A 403 0.33 -20.26 12.20
C LEU A 403 0.25 -21.47 11.27
N ILE A 404 1.38 -22.08 10.87
CA ILE A 404 1.39 -23.26 9.99
C ILE A 404 0.60 -24.44 10.57
N ASN A 405 0.52 -24.55 11.91
CA ASN A 405 -0.09 -25.69 12.58
C ASN A 405 -1.55 -25.45 12.99
N VAL A 406 -2.12 -24.29 12.63
CA VAL A 406 -3.49 -23.92 13.00
C VAL A 406 -4.45 -24.42 11.92
N ASP A 407 -5.58 -25.01 12.35
CA ASP A 407 -6.68 -25.35 11.45
C ASP A 407 -7.60 -24.14 11.27
N PHE A 408 -7.56 -23.54 10.08
CA PHE A 408 -8.31 -22.33 9.79
C PHE A 408 -9.73 -22.58 9.29
N GLY A 409 -10.11 -23.83 8.95
CA GLY A 409 -11.43 -24.13 8.37
C GLY A 409 -11.65 -23.54 6.97
N TYR A 410 -12.92 -23.55 6.51
CA TYR A 410 -13.30 -23.16 5.13
C TYR A 410 -14.56 -22.27 5.03
N ASN A 411 -15.16 -21.85 6.15
CA ASN A 411 -16.42 -21.11 6.24
C ASN A 411 -16.48 -20.36 7.60
N THR A 412 -17.45 -19.49 7.89
CA THR A 412 -17.48 -18.76 9.17
C THR A 412 -18.84 -18.68 9.83
N ASP A 413 -18.84 -18.81 11.15
CA ASP A 413 -19.97 -18.49 12.02
C ASP A 413 -19.64 -17.28 12.92
N PHE A 414 -20.14 -16.11 12.54
CA PHE A 414 -19.89 -14.86 13.26
C PHE A 414 -20.55 -14.82 14.64
N GLU A 415 -21.70 -15.47 14.81
CA GLU A 415 -22.37 -15.54 16.11
C GLU A 415 -21.54 -16.32 17.10
N LYS A 416 -21.06 -17.51 16.71
CA LYS A 416 -20.17 -18.33 17.56
C LYS A 416 -18.86 -17.61 17.87
N SER A 417 -18.31 -16.90 16.89
CA SER A 417 -17.11 -16.08 17.09
C SER A 417 -17.32 -15.01 18.16
N CYS A 418 -18.48 -14.35 18.16
CA CYS A 418 -18.86 -13.38 19.17
C CYS A 418 -19.15 -14.00 20.53
N ASP A 419 -19.86 -15.13 20.56
CA ASP A 419 -20.14 -15.87 21.78
C ASP A 419 -18.85 -16.31 22.46
N MET A 420 -17.83 -16.68 21.67
CA MET A 420 -16.49 -16.99 22.16
C MET A 420 -15.76 -15.79 22.76
N ILE A 421 -15.84 -14.61 22.13
CA ILE A 421 -15.28 -13.37 22.71
C ILE A 421 -15.94 -13.06 24.06
N ILE A 422 -17.28 -13.11 24.12
CA ILE A 422 -18.04 -12.86 25.35
C ILE A 422 -17.68 -13.89 26.43
N LYS A 423 -17.62 -15.17 26.06
CA LYS A 423 -17.25 -16.25 26.97
C LYS A 423 -15.85 -16.05 27.52
N TYR A 424 -14.87 -15.77 26.66
CA TYR A 424 -13.50 -15.49 27.08
C TYR A 424 -13.42 -14.30 28.04
N GLY A 425 -14.17 -13.23 27.76
CA GLY A 425 -14.31 -12.08 28.65
C GLY A 425 -14.84 -12.45 30.03
N LYS A 426 -15.91 -13.26 30.09
CA LYS A 426 -16.50 -13.72 31.35
C LYS A 426 -15.57 -14.66 32.12
N ASP A 427 -15.01 -15.66 31.45
CA ASP A 427 -14.16 -16.68 32.07
C ASP A 427 -12.89 -16.07 32.68
N ASN A 428 -12.41 -14.95 32.13
CA ASN A 428 -11.23 -14.24 32.60
C ASN A 428 -11.53 -12.94 33.38
N ASN A 429 -12.81 -12.64 33.67
CA ASN A 429 -13.25 -11.42 34.36
C ASN A 429 -12.71 -10.12 33.74
N ILE A 430 -12.76 -10.01 32.40
CA ILE A 430 -12.29 -8.84 31.66
C ILE A 430 -13.31 -7.71 31.79
N ASN A 431 -12.86 -6.48 32.07
CA ASN A 431 -13.74 -5.30 32.09
C ASN A 431 -14.12 -4.89 30.67
N ASP A 432 -15.26 -4.21 30.51
CA ASP A 432 -15.71 -3.76 29.18
C ASP A 432 -14.69 -2.87 28.44
N GLU A 433 -13.94 -2.04 29.17
CA GLU A 433 -12.91 -1.18 28.57
C GLU A 433 -11.71 -1.94 27.99
N ASP A 434 -11.47 -3.15 28.50
CA ASP A 434 -10.38 -4.04 28.06
C ASP A 434 -10.86 -5.05 27.00
N MET A 435 -12.16 -5.07 26.68
CA MET A 435 -12.71 -5.88 25.61
C MET A 435 -12.33 -5.30 24.24
N PRO A 436 -12.18 -6.13 23.19
CA PRO A 436 -11.92 -5.67 21.85
C PRO A 436 -13.05 -4.73 21.38
N ARG A 437 -12.68 -3.50 21.00
CA ARG A 437 -13.63 -2.51 20.43
C ARG A 437 -13.78 -2.66 18.92
N LYS A 438 -12.84 -3.36 18.27
CA LYS A 438 -12.78 -3.56 16.81
C LYS A 438 -12.46 -5.03 16.51
N LEU A 439 -13.22 -5.62 15.60
CA LEU A 439 -12.96 -6.96 15.06
C LEU A 439 -12.63 -6.80 13.57
N PHE A 440 -11.37 -7.03 13.21
CA PHE A 440 -10.91 -7.03 11.82
C PHE A 440 -11.12 -8.41 11.22
N ILE A 441 -11.91 -8.49 10.16
CA ILE A 441 -12.17 -9.73 9.43
C ILE A 441 -11.40 -9.66 8.11
N PHE A 442 -10.27 -10.35 8.04
CA PHE A 442 -9.42 -10.42 6.85
C PHE A 442 -9.86 -11.59 5.98
N THR A 443 -10.60 -11.33 4.90
CA THR A 443 -11.26 -12.36 4.07
C THR A 443 -11.32 -11.93 2.61
N ASP A 444 -11.64 -12.85 1.70
CA ASP A 444 -12.01 -12.56 0.32
C ASP A 444 -13.51 -12.27 0.13
N MET A 445 -14.27 -12.20 1.23
CA MET A 445 -15.71 -11.91 1.27
C MET A 445 -16.60 -12.95 0.60
N GLN A 446 -16.14 -14.21 0.51
CA GLN A 446 -16.97 -15.34 0.14
C GLN A 446 -17.72 -15.88 1.38
N PHE A 447 -18.84 -15.24 1.73
CA PHE A 447 -19.68 -15.65 2.86
C PHE A 447 -20.67 -16.75 2.43
N ASP A 448 -20.19 -17.95 2.19
CA ASP A 448 -21.01 -19.00 1.57
C ASP A 448 -22.05 -19.61 2.55
N GLU A 449 -21.85 -19.48 3.86
CA GLU A 449 -22.62 -20.26 4.85
C GLU A 449 -22.92 -19.52 6.17
N ALA A 450 -22.67 -18.21 6.24
CA ALA A 450 -22.84 -17.43 7.48
C ALA A 450 -24.31 -17.06 7.78
N THR A 451 -25.24 -17.36 6.86
CA THR A 451 -26.68 -17.10 7.00
C THR A 451 -27.46 -18.40 6.84
N THR A 452 -27.44 -19.25 7.87
CA THR A 452 -28.36 -20.39 7.95
C THR A 452 -29.77 -19.88 8.27
N ASP A 453 -30.45 -19.34 7.26
CA ASP A 453 -31.91 -19.43 7.16
C ASP A 453 -32.37 -19.17 5.72
N ASN A 454 -32.97 -20.19 5.12
CA ASN A 454 -33.62 -20.21 3.79
C ASN A 454 -34.92 -19.38 3.76
N SER A 455 -34.89 -18.17 4.29
CA SER A 455 -35.95 -17.19 4.12
C SER A 455 -35.38 -15.99 3.38
N GLU A 456 -36.12 -15.47 2.40
CA GLU A 456 -35.75 -14.40 1.47
C GLU A 456 -35.45 -13.03 2.13
N ASN A 457 -34.95 -12.95 3.38
CA ASN A 457 -34.77 -11.71 4.15
C ASN A 457 -33.73 -11.75 5.31
N SER A 458 -32.79 -12.70 5.38
CA SER A 458 -31.78 -12.75 6.47
C SER A 458 -30.55 -11.85 6.22
N ASN A 459 -30.77 -10.53 6.25
CA ASN A 459 -29.72 -9.50 6.12
C ASN A 459 -28.63 -9.61 7.21
N VAL A 460 -27.36 -9.38 6.85
CA VAL A 460 -26.23 -9.19 7.79
C VAL A 460 -26.50 -8.08 8.83
N GLU A 461 -27.39 -7.14 8.51
CA GLU A 461 -27.91 -6.17 9.47
C GLU A 461 -28.65 -6.83 10.64
N THR A 462 -29.43 -7.89 10.38
CA THR A 462 -30.10 -8.70 11.39
C THR A 462 -29.09 -9.47 12.24
N LEU A 463 -28.07 -10.05 11.59
CA LEU A 463 -26.95 -10.71 12.29
C LEU A 463 -26.23 -9.74 13.23
N TYR A 464 -25.88 -8.54 12.75
CA TYR A 464 -25.22 -7.53 13.58
C TYR A 464 -26.13 -7.07 14.73
N LYS A 465 -27.43 -6.87 14.50
CA LYS A 465 -28.40 -6.58 15.57
C LYS A 465 -28.45 -7.69 16.62
N THR A 466 -28.41 -8.95 16.21
CA THR A 466 -28.33 -10.11 17.13
C THR A 466 -27.05 -10.07 17.95
N ILE A 467 -25.90 -9.83 17.33
CA ILE A 467 -24.59 -9.70 18.00
C ILE A 467 -24.61 -8.55 19.01
N VAL A 468 -25.11 -7.37 18.62
CA VAL A 468 -25.26 -6.21 19.51
C VAL A 468 -26.10 -6.55 20.74
N LYS A 469 -27.21 -7.29 20.57
CA LYS A 469 -28.05 -7.73 21.68
C LYS A 469 -27.33 -8.71 22.60
N LYS A 470 -26.53 -9.63 22.05
CA LYS A 470 -25.74 -10.61 22.81
C LYS A 470 -24.68 -9.95 23.69
N PHE A 471 -23.88 -9.03 23.14
CA PHE A 471 -22.89 -8.27 23.90
C PHE A 471 -23.54 -7.43 25.01
N LYS A 472 -24.61 -6.69 24.69
CA LYS A 472 -25.34 -5.88 25.69
C LYS A 472 -25.91 -6.74 26.82
N SER A 473 -26.45 -7.91 26.51
CA SER A 473 -26.95 -8.86 27.53
C SER A 473 -25.85 -9.45 28.41
N ALA A 474 -24.60 -9.38 27.96
CA ALA A 474 -23.41 -9.77 28.71
C ALA A 474 -22.73 -8.59 29.43
N ASN A 475 -23.32 -7.39 29.43
CA ASN A 475 -22.73 -6.14 29.94
C ASN A 475 -21.43 -5.73 29.23
N TYR A 476 -21.29 -6.08 27.96
CA TYR A 476 -20.20 -5.64 27.11
C TYR A 476 -20.71 -4.78 25.95
N THR A 477 -19.88 -3.85 25.51
CA THR A 477 -20.09 -3.09 24.28
C THR A 477 -19.66 -3.95 23.09
N PRO A 478 -20.49 -4.06 22.05
CA PRO A 478 -20.15 -4.86 20.88
C PRO A 478 -18.96 -4.26 20.13
N PRO A 479 -18.05 -5.10 19.61
CA PRO A 479 -17.01 -4.61 18.71
C PRO A 479 -17.63 -4.11 17.40
N LYS A 480 -16.94 -3.15 16.78
CA LYS A 480 -17.21 -2.74 15.41
C LYS A 480 -16.61 -3.77 14.45
N PHE A 481 -17.36 -4.14 13.42
CA PHE A 481 -16.95 -5.15 12.46
C PHE A 481 -16.29 -4.48 11.27
N ILE A 482 -15.05 -4.84 11.00
CA ILE A 482 -14.26 -4.25 9.92
C ILE A 482 -13.93 -5.36 8.94
N PHE A 483 -14.76 -5.48 7.91
CA PHE A 483 -14.56 -6.46 6.85
C PHE A 483 -13.53 -5.93 5.88
N TRP A 484 -12.44 -6.65 5.74
CA TRP A 484 -11.36 -6.29 4.84
C TRP A 484 -11.30 -7.31 3.71
N ASN A 485 -11.75 -6.89 2.53
CA ASN A 485 -11.67 -7.66 1.31
C ASN A 485 -10.23 -7.68 0.78
N LEU A 486 -9.65 -8.88 0.73
CA LEU A 486 -8.31 -9.15 0.25
C LEU A 486 -8.28 -9.73 -1.16
N ASN A 487 -9.42 -10.14 -1.72
CA ASN A 487 -9.54 -10.67 -3.08
C ASN A 487 -10.47 -9.80 -3.92
N SER A 488 -9.92 -9.20 -4.97
CA SER A 488 -10.62 -8.23 -5.82
C SER A 488 -11.40 -8.89 -6.96
N SER A 489 -11.96 -10.09 -6.75
CA SER A 489 -12.76 -10.76 -7.78
C SER A 489 -14.02 -9.93 -8.12
N HIS A 490 -14.37 -9.92 -9.41
CA HIS A 490 -15.24 -8.91 -10.03
C HIS A 490 -16.74 -9.09 -9.78
N LYS A 491 -17.16 -10.05 -8.95
CA LYS A 491 -18.56 -10.21 -8.59
C LYS A 491 -18.79 -9.62 -7.21
N GLN A 492 -19.33 -8.40 -7.26
CA GLN A 492 -19.83 -7.60 -6.14
C GLN A 492 -20.43 -8.50 -5.07
N SER A 493 -19.81 -8.52 -3.90
CA SER A 493 -20.52 -8.86 -2.69
C SER A 493 -20.23 -7.95 -1.52
N PHE A 494 -21.15 -7.03 -1.28
CA PHE A 494 -21.24 -6.30 -0.03
C PHE A 494 -22.10 -7.11 0.97
N PRO A 495 -21.52 -7.63 2.07
CA PRO A 495 -22.32 -8.20 3.14
C PRO A 495 -23.14 -7.13 3.86
N VAL A 496 -22.71 -5.85 3.83
CA VAL A 496 -23.35 -4.77 4.58
C VAL A 496 -23.58 -3.55 3.70
N ASN A 497 -24.74 -2.93 3.87
CA ASN A 497 -25.05 -1.62 3.31
C ASN A 497 -24.17 -0.55 3.98
N CYS A 498 -23.68 0.45 3.22
CA CYS A 498 -22.90 1.59 3.71
C CYS A 498 -23.58 2.39 4.84
N LYS A 499 -24.86 2.10 5.11
CA LYS A 499 -25.69 2.71 6.16
C LYS A 499 -25.73 1.93 7.48
N THR A 500 -25.17 0.71 7.57
CA THR A 500 -25.27 -0.11 8.79
C THR A 500 -24.25 0.35 9.85
N GLU A 501 -24.76 1.01 10.88
CA GLU A 501 -23.97 1.51 12.02
C GLU A 501 -23.20 0.37 12.71
N GLY A 502 -21.91 0.60 13.01
CA GLY A 502 -21.03 -0.38 13.66
C GLY A 502 -20.32 -1.37 12.73
N THR A 503 -20.48 -1.22 11.42
CA THR A 503 -19.76 -2.01 10.40
C THR A 503 -18.97 -1.13 9.43
N ALA A 504 -17.88 -1.66 8.90
CA ALA A 504 -17.00 -0.98 7.94
C ALA A 504 -16.46 -1.98 6.91
N MET A 505 -16.26 -1.51 5.67
CA MET A 505 -15.69 -2.33 4.60
C MET A 505 -14.44 -1.67 4.03
N ILE A 506 -13.41 -2.46 3.83
CA ILE A 506 -12.11 -2.05 3.27
C ILE A 506 -11.79 -2.95 2.08
N SER A 507 -11.37 -2.36 0.97
CA SER A 507 -10.83 -3.10 -0.18
C SER A 507 -9.40 -2.66 -0.46
N GLY A 508 -8.54 -3.64 -0.74
CA GLY A 508 -7.13 -3.44 -1.06
C GLY A 508 -6.26 -3.15 0.17
N PHE A 509 -4.93 -3.11 -0.02
CA PHE A 509 -3.98 -2.92 1.07
C PHE A 509 -3.33 -1.52 1.02
N SER A 510 -3.62 -0.66 2.00
CA SER A 510 -2.79 0.52 2.28
C SER A 510 -2.67 0.81 3.78
N GLU A 511 -1.49 1.28 4.19
CA GLU A 511 -1.22 1.73 5.57
C GLU A 511 -2.09 2.95 5.96
N GLN A 512 -2.53 3.74 4.98
CA GLN A 512 -3.42 4.89 5.20
C GLN A 512 -4.86 4.45 5.49
N LEU A 513 -5.36 3.41 4.80
CA LEU A 513 -6.67 2.85 5.10
C LEU A 513 -6.70 2.37 6.56
N LEU A 514 -5.72 1.56 6.97
CA LEU A 514 -5.54 1.15 8.39
C LEU A 514 -5.66 2.34 9.34
N LYS A 515 -4.82 3.37 9.15
CA LYS A 515 -4.78 4.51 10.06
C LYS A 515 -6.13 5.20 10.23
N ILE A 516 -6.88 5.36 9.14
CA ILE A 516 -8.15 6.08 9.14
C ILE A 516 -9.25 5.21 9.78
N PHE A 517 -9.39 3.95 9.37
CA PHE A 517 -10.32 3.01 10.00
C PHE A 517 -10.08 2.86 11.50
N MET A 518 -8.86 3.12 11.95
CA MET A 518 -8.48 2.97 13.34
C MET A 518 -8.54 4.30 14.13
N THR A 519 -8.70 5.45 13.48
CA THR A 519 -8.79 6.79 14.10
C THR A 519 -10.23 7.27 14.27
N TYR A 520 -11.12 6.95 13.33
CA TYR A 520 -12.50 7.45 13.35
C TYR A 520 -13.45 6.46 14.00
N ASP A 521 -14.33 6.96 14.86
CA ASP A 521 -15.35 6.15 15.54
C ASP A 521 -16.66 6.06 14.75
N GLU A 522 -16.93 6.98 13.83
CA GLU A 522 -18.11 6.93 12.95
C GLU A 522 -17.72 6.41 11.56
N PHE A 523 -18.27 5.26 11.19
CA PHE A 523 -17.87 4.50 10.00
C PHE A 523 -18.85 4.68 8.86
N LYS A 524 -19.00 5.91 8.36
CA LYS A 524 -19.70 6.14 7.08
C LYS A 524 -18.66 6.10 5.96
N PRO A 525 -18.77 5.18 4.98
CA PRO A 525 -17.85 5.09 3.85
C PRO A 525 -17.64 6.43 3.14
N ASP A 526 -18.67 7.28 3.02
CA ASP A 526 -18.58 8.62 2.46
C ASP A 526 -17.59 9.51 3.22
N ILE A 527 -17.71 9.61 4.55
CA ILE A 527 -16.84 10.45 5.38
C ILE A 527 -15.39 9.97 5.26
N ILE A 528 -15.19 8.65 5.32
CA ILE A 528 -13.85 8.05 5.23
C ILE A 528 -13.20 8.36 3.89
N VAL A 529 -13.91 8.15 2.78
CA VAL A 529 -13.38 8.46 1.45
C VAL A 529 -13.14 9.96 1.29
N GLU A 530 -14.03 10.81 1.79
CA GLU A 530 -13.83 12.26 1.74
C GLU A 530 -12.56 12.70 2.46
N GLU A 531 -12.29 12.18 3.66
CA GLU A 531 -11.08 12.49 4.41
C GLU A 531 -9.82 11.91 3.76
N ILE A 532 -9.90 10.72 3.17
CA ILE A 532 -8.79 10.13 2.40
C ILE A 532 -8.43 11.02 1.22
N LEU A 533 -9.44 11.55 0.52
CA LEU A 533 -9.26 12.33 -0.69
C LEU A 533 -8.97 13.81 -0.41
N ALA A 534 -9.36 14.34 0.75
CA ALA A 534 -9.21 15.76 1.10
C ALA A 534 -7.78 16.33 0.96
N PRO A 535 -6.70 15.62 1.35
CA PRO A 535 -5.33 16.09 1.12
C PRO A 535 -4.99 16.28 -0.35
N TYR A 536 -5.58 15.47 -1.24
CA TYR A 536 -5.31 15.49 -2.67
C TYR A 536 -6.07 16.61 -3.38
N ILE A 537 -7.32 16.89 -2.97
CA ILE A 537 -8.21 17.88 -3.58
C ILE A 537 -7.57 19.28 -3.66
N LYS A 538 -6.81 19.68 -2.64
CA LYS A 538 -6.19 21.02 -2.57
C LYS A 538 -5.16 21.29 -3.68
N GLU A 539 -4.68 20.25 -4.34
CA GLU A 539 -3.59 20.34 -5.32
C GLU A 539 -4.05 20.02 -6.74
N ILE A 540 -5.35 19.73 -6.91
CA ILE A 540 -5.94 19.33 -8.16
C ILE A 540 -6.41 20.56 -8.91
N PHE A 541 -6.11 20.57 -10.20
CA PHE A 541 -6.66 21.52 -11.15
C PHE A 541 -7.70 20.81 -12.03
N VAL A 542 -8.85 21.43 -12.28
CA VAL A 542 -9.82 20.96 -13.28
C VAL A 542 -10.08 22.13 -14.21
N ASP A 543 -9.86 21.93 -15.51
CA ASP A 543 -10.14 22.97 -16.48
C ASP A 543 -11.65 23.15 -16.64
N ASP A 544 -12.13 24.39 -16.55
CA ASP A 544 -13.56 24.69 -16.59
C ASP A 544 -14.23 24.32 -17.93
N SER A 545 -13.46 24.28 -19.03
CA SER A 545 -13.98 23.83 -20.34
C SER A 545 -14.15 22.31 -20.44
N GLU A 546 -13.57 21.56 -19.50
CA GLU A 546 -13.54 20.10 -19.50
C GLU A 546 -14.40 19.47 -18.40
N ARG A 547 -15.05 20.28 -17.56
CA ARG A 547 -15.92 19.82 -16.46
C ARG A 547 -17.05 18.93 -16.95
#